data_AF-A0A2H6A6D9-F1
#
_entry.id   AF-A0A2H6A6D9-F1
#
_cell.length_a   1.000
_cell.length_b   1.000
_cell.length_c   1.000
_cell.angle_alpha   90.00
_cell.angle_beta   90.00
_cell.angle_gamma   90.00
#
_symmetry.space_group_name_H-M   'P 1'
#
loop_
_entity.id
_entity.type
_entity.pdbx_description
1 polymer ?
#
loop_
_entity_poly.entity_id
_entity_poly.type
_entity_poly.pdbx_seq_one_letter_code
_entity_poly.pdbx_strand_id
1 'polypeptide(L)'
;MSNDPKSTSGIPIKVVYGPEDVARGTAGERPGEYPFTRGIYPTMYRGRLWTFRQYAGYGTAEETNARFRELLRAGQSGLSVAFDLPTQMGYDSDSPMAEGEVGRVGVAIDTVDDLARVFEGIPLDQVSTSMTINATAAILLAMYIVVAEERGIGRNRLRGTVQNDVLKEYIARGTYIFPPEPSLRLVTDVFAFVVREGMPFNPISISGYHMREAGCTAVQEIAFTFANAIEYLDRALAAGIAVDDIAPRISFFFAAHNDLFEEVAKFRAARRLWARIVRERYGGSDASCRLRFHTQTGGSTLTAQQPLNNVVRVAIQGLAAVLGGTQSLHTNAYDEALSLPTAASARLALRTQQILAYESGVANTVDPLAGSYYVEYLTEALERQAEQLLEEVAARGGAARAIEQGVFQEAIGRAAYAYQQAVERGEVVVVGVNRFVEEEQAEVPPGPDYSALAEVQRRRVKEARRRRDRRAWEESLERVRAAARSEGEPLMPAILEAVRARATVGEISDALREVWGTFRASAAAATGSAGSFRA
;
A
#
# COMPACT_ATOMS: atom_id res chain seq x y z
N MET A 1 -24.52 29.56 -17.47
CA MET A 1 -23.65 28.81 -16.55
C MET A 1 -23.37 27.49 -17.26
N SER A 2 -22.16 27.26 -17.76
CA SER A 2 -21.93 26.06 -18.58
C SER A 2 -22.08 24.81 -17.72
N ASN A 3 -22.85 23.86 -18.23
CA ASN A 3 -23.16 22.58 -17.60
C ASN A 3 -22.03 21.58 -17.92
N ASP A 4 -20.78 22.06 -17.90
CA ASP A 4 -19.64 21.28 -18.38
C ASP A 4 -19.38 20.11 -17.42
N PRO A 5 -19.10 18.90 -17.96
CA PRO A 5 -18.77 17.75 -17.13
C PRO A 5 -17.54 18.06 -16.27
N LYS A 6 -17.47 17.41 -15.09
CA LYS A 6 -16.33 17.53 -14.17
C LYS A 6 -15.67 16.17 -13.99
N SER A 7 -14.36 16.17 -13.73
CA SER A 7 -13.64 14.97 -13.31
C SER A 7 -14.12 14.50 -11.93
N THR A 8 -13.66 13.32 -11.47
CA THR A 8 -14.01 12.81 -10.14
C THR A 8 -13.46 13.70 -9.01
N SER A 9 -12.44 14.51 -9.28
CA SER A 9 -11.93 15.54 -8.37
C SER A 9 -12.57 16.92 -8.55
N GLY A 10 -13.62 17.04 -9.37
CA GLY A 10 -14.35 18.29 -9.58
C GLY A 10 -13.67 19.28 -10.53
N ILE A 11 -12.67 18.85 -11.31
CA ILE A 11 -12.00 19.69 -12.31
C ILE A 11 -12.95 19.85 -13.52
N PRO A 12 -13.29 21.08 -13.96
CA PRO A 12 -14.10 21.29 -15.15
C PRO A 12 -13.44 20.74 -16.41
N ILE A 13 -14.21 20.01 -17.22
CA ILE A 13 -13.75 19.38 -18.46
C ILE A 13 -14.36 20.11 -19.65
N LYS A 14 -13.50 20.68 -20.51
CA LYS A 14 -13.92 21.28 -21.78
C LYS A 14 -14.25 20.18 -22.79
N VAL A 15 -15.10 20.53 -23.76
CA VAL A 15 -15.40 19.65 -24.91
C VAL A 15 -14.13 19.34 -25.72
N VAL A 16 -13.24 20.32 -25.86
CA VAL A 16 -11.97 20.20 -26.59
C VAL A 16 -10.91 21.06 -25.90
N TYR A 17 -9.66 20.59 -25.94
CA TYR A 17 -8.49 21.29 -25.41
C TYR A 17 -7.55 21.65 -26.56
N GLY A 18 -6.98 22.85 -26.51
CA GLY A 18 -6.03 23.38 -27.50
C GLY A 18 -4.68 23.80 -26.89
N PRO A 19 -3.73 24.25 -27.73
CA PRO A 19 -2.43 24.75 -27.27
C PRO A 19 -2.50 25.85 -26.21
N GLU A 20 -3.58 26.64 -26.19
CA GLU A 20 -3.85 27.70 -25.22
C GLU A 20 -4.14 27.19 -23.79
N ASP A 21 -4.46 25.92 -23.64
CA ASP A 21 -4.84 25.31 -22.37
C ASP A 21 -3.67 24.71 -21.58
N VAL A 22 -2.49 24.62 -22.19
CA VAL A 22 -1.30 24.01 -21.57
C VAL A 22 -0.30 25.10 -21.17
N ALA A 23 0.29 24.99 -19.99
CA ALA A 23 1.30 25.96 -19.57
C ALA A 23 2.54 25.90 -20.48
N ARG A 24 3.12 27.08 -20.72
CA ARG A 24 4.37 27.20 -21.46
C ARG A 24 5.51 26.61 -20.61
N GLY A 25 6.22 25.60 -21.15
CA GLY A 25 7.46 25.08 -20.54
C GLY A 25 7.54 23.56 -20.39
N THR A 26 6.43 22.83 -20.44
CA THR A 26 6.40 21.35 -20.29
C THR A 26 6.94 20.60 -21.52
N ALA A 27 6.99 21.27 -22.68
CA ALA A 27 7.41 20.67 -23.96
C ALA A 27 8.88 20.21 -24.01
N GLY A 28 9.74 20.68 -23.10
CA GLY A 28 11.16 20.33 -23.05
C GLY A 28 11.50 19.16 -22.13
N GLU A 29 10.55 18.70 -21.30
CA GLU A 29 10.82 17.66 -20.31
C GLU A 29 11.14 16.31 -20.96
N ARG A 30 12.07 15.57 -20.36
CA ARG A 30 12.49 14.24 -20.82
C ARG A 30 12.28 13.20 -19.72
N PRO A 31 11.93 11.95 -20.08
CA PRO A 31 11.85 10.88 -19.09
C PRO A 31 13.24 10.62 -18.48
N GLY A 32 13.27 10.30 -17.18
CA GLY A 32 14.50 10.06 -16.44
C GLY A 32 15.27 11.31 -16.01
N GLU A 33 14.77 12.51 -16.32
CA GLU A 33 15.34 13.80 -15.93
C GLU A 33 14.35 14.53 -15.00
N TYR A 34 14.87 15.38 -14.10
CA TYR A 34 14.03 16.23 -13.24
C TYR A 34 13.10 17.13 -14.10
N PRO A 35 11.79 17.26 -13.76
CA PRO A 35 11.11 16.81 -12.55
C PRO A 35 10.38 15.45 -12.70
N PHE A 36 10.80 14.60 -13.64
CA PHE A 36 10.34 13.22 -13.83
C PHE A 36 8.86 13.04 -14.19
N THR A 37 8.16 14.10 -14.62
CA THR A 37 6.74 14.04 -15.05
C THR A 37 6.50 12.92 -16.04
N ARG A 38 7.39 12.80 -17.04
CA ARG A 38 7.33 11.80 -18.13
C ARG A 38 7.85 10.40 -17.76
N GLY A 39 8.17 10.17 -16.49
CA GLY A 39 8.67 8.90 -15.97
C GLY A 39 10.06 9.02 -15.36
N ILE A 40 10.34 8.17 -14.38
CA ILE A 40 11.57 8.22 -13.56
C ILE A 40 12.80 7.58 -14.20
N TYR A 41 12.64 6.88 -15.33
CA TYR A 41 13.72 6.24 -16.08
C TYR A 41 13.69 6.67 -17.55
N PRO A 42 14.83 6.87 -18.22
CA PRO A 42 14.87 7.32 -19.61
C PRO A 42 14.15 6.38 -20.59
N THR A 43 14.20 5.08 -20.32
CA THR A 43 13.68 4.04 -21.22
C THR A 43 12.36 3.42 -20.74
N MET A 44 11.94 3.71 -19.50
CA MET A 44 10.78 3.09 -18.83
C MET A 44 10.59 1.62 -19.26
N TYR A 45 9.44 1.29 -19.86
CA TYR A 45 9.05 -0.07 -20.20
C TYR A 45 9.76 -0.67 -21.41
N ARG A 46 10.42 0.15 -22.24
CA ARG A 46 11.33 -0.37 -23.27
C ARG A 46 12.61 -0.96 -22.66
N GLY A 47 13.03 -0.43 -21.51
CA GLY A 47 14.15 -0.97 -20.74
C GLY A 47 13.73 -2.16 -19.90
N ARG A 48 12.70 -1.97 -19.06
CA ARG A 48 12.14 -3.03 -18.22
C ARG A 48 10.67 -2.77 -17.96
N LEU A 49 9.83 -3.78 -18.22
CA LEU A 49 8.41 -3.75 -17.85
C LEU A 49 8.23 -3.51 -16.34
N TRP A 50 7.06 -3.00 -15.97
CA TRP A 50 6.67 -2.95 -14.56
C TRP A 50 6.64 -4.36 -13.96
N THR A 51 6.76 -4.44 -12.64
CA THR A 51 6.67 -5.72 -11.94
C THR A 51 5.21 -6.15 -11.88
N PHE A 52 4.89 -7.29 -12.50
CA PHE A 52 3.60 -7.97 -12.32
C PHE A 52 3.57 -8.50 -10.89
N ARG A 53 2.75 -7.91 -10.04
CA ARG A 53 2.73 -8.18 -8.61
C ARG A 53 1.29 -8.38 -8.15
N GLN A 54 0.82 -9.62 -8.23
CA GLN A 54 -0.46 -9.96 -7.61
C GLN A 54 -0.27 -10.09 -6.10
N TYR A 55 -1.27 -9.56 -5.40
CA TYR A 55 -1.44 -9.63 -3.97
C TYR A 55 -2.10 -10.96 -3.68
N ALA A 56 -1.44 -11.79 -2.88
CA ALA A 56 -1.93 -13.11 -2.54
C ALA A 56 -1.49 -13.50 -1.13
N GLY A 57 -2.27 -14.38 -0.53
CA GLY A 57 -2.08 -14.87 0.83
C GLY A 57 -3.43 -14.97 1.51
N TYR A 58 -3.89 -16.19 1.80
CA TYR A 58 -5.08 -16.47 2.60
C TYR A 58 -5.11 -17.95 2.95
N GLY A 59 -5.76 -18.32 4.06
CA GLY A 59 -5.66 -19.68 4.59
C GLY A 59 -4.28 -19.98 5.17
N THR A 60 -3.80 -21.20 5.01
CA THR A 60 -2.51 -21.63 5.58
C THR A 60 -1.29 -21.03 4.87
N ALA A 61 -0.15 -21.10 5.56
CA ALA A 61 1.16 -20.79 4.97
C ALA A 61 1.46 -21.67 3.75
N GLU A 62 1.11 -22.95 3.80
CA GLU A 62 1.31 -23.92 2.71
C GLU A 62 0.45 -23.62 1.48
N GLU A 63 -0.83 -23.29 1.66
CA GLU A 63 -1.71 -22.88 0.55
C GLU A 63 -1.23 -21.57 -0.07
N THR A 64 -0.81 -20.62 0.77
CA THR A 64 -0.23 -19.36 0.30
C THR A 64 1.06 -19.61 -0.50
N ASN A 65 1.95 -20.50 -0.04
CA ASN A 65 3.15 -20.91 -0.78
C ASN A 65 2.79 -21.53 -2.14
N ALA A 66 1.82 -22.44 -2.16
CA ALA A 66 1.38 -23.10 -3.39
C ALA A 66 0.86 -22.08 -4.42
N ARG A 67 0.06 -21.10 -3.98
CA ARG A 67 -0.41 -19.99 -4.83
C ARG A 67 0.73 -19.11 -5.33
N PHE A 68 1.70 -18.75 -4.49
CA PHE A 68 2.87 -18.00 -4.94
C PHE A 68 3.65 -18.75 -6.02
N ARG A 69 3.88 -20.05 -5.83
CA ARG A 69 4.56 -20.89 -6.83
C ARG A 69 3.77 -21.04 -8.11
N GLU A 70 2.44 -21.11 -8.04
CA GLU A 70 1.58 -21.09 -9.23
C GLU A 70 1.70 -19.77 -9.98
N LEU A 71 1.55 -18.64 -9.29
CA LEU A 71 1.62 -17.31 -9.91
C LEU A 71 3.00 -17.03 -10.53
N LEU A 72 4.09 -17.41 -9.85
CA LEU A 72 5.45 -17.33 -10.40
C LEU A 72 5.58 -18.16 -11.68
N ARG A 73 5.07 -19.40 -11.70
CA ARG A 73 5.03 -20.23 -12.93
C ARG A 73 4.15 -19.62 -14.02
N ALA A 74 3.09 -18.89 -13.66
CA ALA A 74 2.19 -18.20 -14.58
C ALA A 74 2.72 -16.86 -15.11
N GLY A 75 3.92 -16.44 -14.69
CA GLY A 75 4.63 -15.25 -15.19
C GLY A 75 4.63 -14.05 -14.25
N GLN A 76 4.19 -14.18 -13.00
CA GLN A 76 4.37 -13.14 -11.97
C GLN A 76 5.86 -12.88 -11.72
N SER A 77 6.26 -11.62 -11.56
CA SER A 77 7.68 -11.23 -11.42
C SER A 77 8.06 -10.67 -10.05
N GLY A 78 7.09 -10.52 -9.13
CA GLY A 78 7.34 -10.20 -7.73
C GLY A 78 6.20 -10.67 -6.83
N LEU A 79 6.48 -11.01 -5.57
CA LEU A 79 5.49 -11.49 -4.61
C LEU A 79 4.88 -10.34 -3.81
N SER A 80 3.62 -10.41 -3.46
CA SER A 80 3.02 -9.51 -2.48
C SER A 80 2.17 -10.32 -1.52
N VAL A 81 2.53 -10.26 -0.23
CA VAL A 81 1.95 -11.08 0.83
C VAL A 81 0.84 -10.32 1.54
N ALA A 82 -0.34 -10.92 1.57
CA ALA A 82 -1.47 -10.50 2.39
C ALA A 82 -1.49 -11.25 3.72
N PHE A 83 -1.57 -10.54 4.84
CA PHE A 83 -1.60 -11.11 6.19
C PHE A 83 -2.99 -10.97 6.80
N ASP A 84 -3.38 -11.92 7.67
CA ASP A 84 -4.68 -11.85 8.33
C ASP A 84 -4.76 -10.68 9.35
N LEU A 85 -5.97 -10.38 9.84
CA LEU A 85 -6.16 -9.30 10.81
C LEU A 85 -5.37 -9.52 12.12
N PRO A 86 -5.34 -10.73 12.72
CA PRO A 86 -4.52 -10.99 13.91
C PRO A 86 -3.04 -10.62 13.71
N THR A 87 -2.42 -11.08 12.63
CA THR A 87 -1.01 -10.76 12.32
C THR A 87 -0.80 -9.25 12.16
N GLN A 88 -1.73 -8.57 11.49
CA GLN A 88 -1.67 -7.12 11.29
C GLN A 88 -1.82 -6.33 12.60
N MET A 89 -2.69 -6.82 13.49
CA MET A 89 -3.01 -6.22 14.77
C MET A 89 -2.11 -6.69 15.91
N GLY A 90 -1.10 -7.51 15.63
CA GLY A 90 -0.11 -7.96 16.61
C GLY A 90 -0.67 -8.98 17.62
N TYR A 91 -1.60 -9.84 17.20
CA TYR A 91 -2.15 -10.90 18.02
C TYR A 91 -1.77 -12.26 17.44
N ASP A 92 -1.43 -13.19 18.32
CA ASP A 92 -1.29 -14.59 17.93
C ASP A 92 -2.67 -15.22 17.68
N SER A 93 -2.69 -16.25 16.86
CA SER A 93 -3.87 -17.02 16.47
C SER A 93 -4.59 -17.71 17.63
N ASP A 94 -3.95 -17.82 18.81
CA ASP A 94 -4.57 -18.32 20.05
C ASP A 94 -5.03 -17.23 21.02
N SER A 95 -4.90 -15.96 20.63
CA SER A 95 -5.48 -14.82 21.36
C SER A 95 -7.01 -14.83 21.28
N PRO A 96 -7.73 -14.47 22.36
CA PRO A 96 -9.17 -14.21 22.28
C PRO A 96 -9.55 -13.15 21.25
N MET A 97 -8.68 -12.15 21.02
CA MET A 97 -8.91 -11.09 20.02
C MET A 97 -8.80 -11.59 18.57
N ALA A 98 -8.27 -12.80 18.34
CA ALA A 98 -8.11 -13.38 17.01
C ALA A 98 -9.29 -14.27 16.58
N GLU A 99 -10.26 -14.51 17.48
CA GLU A 99 -11.39 -15.40 17.23
C GLU A 99 -12.18 -14.97 15.97
N GLY A 100 -12.38 -15.90 15.04
CA GLY A 100 -13.11 -15.66 13.79
C GLY A 100 -12.31 -15.00 12.66
N GLU A 101 -11.07 -14.57 12.91
CA GLU A 101 -10.26 -13.79 11.95
C GLU A 101 -8.98 -14.50 11.48
N VAL A 102 -8.57 -15.59 12.12
CA VAL A 102 -7.37 -16.35 11.76
C VAL A 102 -7.46 -16.88 10.32
N GLY A 103 -6.52 -16.47 9.48
CA GLY A 103 -6.42 -16.88 8.08
C GLY A 103 -7.51 -16.31 7.16
N ARG A 104 -8.38 -15.42 7.65
CA ARG A 104 -9.62 -15.01 6.95
C ARG A 104 -9.38 -14.14 5.72
N VAL A 105 -8.65 -13.06 5.93
CA VAL A 105 -8.35 -12.03 4.90
C VAL A 105 -6.90 -12.06 4.44
N GLY A 106 -6.14 -13.06 4.88
CA GLY A 106 -4.70 -13.11 4.71
C GLY A 106 -4.10 -14.39 5.30
N VAL A 107 -2.80 -14.61 5.11
CA VAL A 107 -2.10 -15.72 5.76
C VAL A 107 -1.86 -15.41 7.24
N ALA A 108 -2.07 -16.39 8.11
CA ALA A 108 -1.78 -16.29 9.54
C ALA A 108 -0.29 -16.50 9.82
N ILE A 109 0.35 -15.54 10.50
CA ILE A 109 1.77 -15.61 10.87
C ILE A 109 1.91 -15.25 12.36
N ASP A 110 2.19 -16.25 13.18
CA ASP A 110 2.48 -16.03 14.60
C ASP A 110 3.98 -16.09 14.87
N THR A 111 4.72 -16.91 14.10
CA THR A 111 6.15 -17.14 14.31
C THR A 111 6.93 -17.07 13.00
N VAL A 112 8.26 -16.93 13.12
CA VAL A 112 9.15 -16.99 11.96
C VAL A 112 9.05 -18.30 11.19
N ASP A 113 8.67 -19.40 11.85
CA ASP A 113 8.50 -20.71 11.20
C ASP A 113 7.28 -20.71 10.25
N ASP A 114 6.23 -19.94 10.55
CA ASP A 114 5.08 -19.77 9.65
C ASP A 114 5.49 -19.00 8.39
N LEU A 115 6.26 -17.92 8.57
CA LEU A 115 6.81 -17.17 7.45
C LEU A 115 7.80 -18.02 6.63
N ALA A 116 8.57 -18.88 7.28
CA ALA A 116 9.47 -19.82 6.61
C ALA A 116 8.71 -20.78 5.68
N ARG A 117 7.54 -21.28 6.13
CA ARG A 117 6.63 -22.13 5.33
C ARG A 117 6.06 -21.38 4.13
N VAL A 118 5.61 -20.13 4.33
CA VAL A 118 5.12 -19.27 3.23
C VAL A 118 6.15 -19.18 2.10
N PHE A 119 7.43 -19.06 2.45
CA PHE A 119 8.52 -18.94 1.48
C PHE A 119 9.25 -20.24 1.15
N GLU A 120 8.75 -21.40 1.57
CA GLU A 120 9.44 -22.67 1.35
C GLU A 120 9.75 -22.89 -0.14
N GLY A 121 11.03 -23.11 -0.44
CA GLY A 121 11.57 -23.27 -1.80
C GLY A 121 11.28 -22.12 -2.77
N ILE A 122 11.06 -20.90 -2.27
CA ILE A 122 11.12 -19.65 -3.04
C ILE A 122 12.52 -19.02 -2.81
N PRO A 123 13.26 -18.66 -3.88
CA PRO A 123 14.58 -18.03 -3.78
C PRO A 123 14.46 -16.54 -3.42
N LEU A 124 14.57 -16.22 -2.13
CA LEU A 124 14.39 -14.87 -1.58
C LEU A 124 15.42 -13.84 -2.07
N ASP A 125 16.55 -14.30 -2.60
CA ASP A 125 17.63 -13.50 -3.18
C ASP A 125 17.40 -13.16 -4.67
N GLN A 126 16.39 -13.78 -5.30
CA GLN A 126 16.07 -13.61 -6.73
C GLN A 126 14.70 -12.98 -6.94
N VAL A 127 13.74 -13.25 -6.04
CA VAL A 127 12.36 -12.76 -6.16
C VAL A 127 12.16 -11.57 -5.22
N SER A 128 11.63 -10.46 -5.75
CA SER A 128 11.29 -9.30 -4.93
C SER A 128 9.99 -9.52 -4.16
N THR A 129 10.05 -9.43 -2.83
CA THR A 129 8.91 -9.66 -1.93
C THR A 129 8.39 -8.37 -1.34
N SER A 130 7.10 -8.10 -1.52
CA SER A 130 6.37 -7.02 -0.84
C SER A 130 5.52 -7.62 0.28
N MET A 131 5.52 -6.99 1.45
CA MET A 131 4.73 -7.38 2.61
C MET A 131 3.79 -6.21 2.97
N THR A 132 2.48 -6.43 2.80
CA THR A 132 1.44 -5.43 3.13
C THR A 132 1.16 -5.49 4.62
N ILE A 133 2.09 -4.94 5.39
CA ILE A 133 2.09 -4.98 6.86
C ILE A 133 2.55 -3.63 7.41
N ASN A 134 1.94 -3.19 8.52
CA ASN A 134 2.11 -1.82 9.04
C ASN A 134 2.49 -1.80 10.51
N ALA A 135 1.53 -1.89 11.44
CA ALA A 135 1.84 -1.80 12.88
C ALA A 135 2.85 -2.86 13.35
N THR A 136 2.85 -4.05 12.73
CA THR A 136 3.80 -5.13 12.98
C THR A 136 4.93 -5.23 11.94
N ALA A 137 5.12 -4.22 11.08
CA ALA A 137 6.07 -4.29 9.96
C ALA A 137 7.52 -4.56 10.38
N ALA A 138 7.97 -3.98 11.50
CA ALA A 138 9.28 -4.24 12.08
C ALA A 138 9.47 -5.73 12.43
N ILE A 139 8.44 -6.35 13.00
CA ILE A 139 8.43 -7.77 13.40
C ILE A 139 8.49 -8.66 12.15
N LEU A 140 7.64 -8.41 11.16
CA LEU A 140 7.60 -9.21 9.94
C LEU A 140 8.86 -9.03 9.07
N LEU A 141 9.45 -7.83 9.05
CA LEU A 141 10.77 -7.62 8.44
C LEU A 141 11.85 -8.43 9.16
N ALA A 142 11.86 -8.43 10.49
CA ALA A 142 12.79 -9.23 11.28
C ALA A 142 12.62 -10.73 11.01
N MET A 143 11.37 -11.23 10.94
CA MET A 143 11.07 -12.60 10.51
C MET A 143 11.60 -12.89 9.11
N TYR A 144 11.36 -12.00 8.14
CA TYR A 144 11.85 -12.19 6.77
C TYR A 144 13.37 -12.26 6.69
N ILE A 145 14.07 -11.44 7.49
CA ILE A 145 15.53 -11.48 7.62
C ILE A 145 15.99 -12.80 8.23
N VAL A 146 15.37 -13.27 9.31
CA VAL A 146 15.75 -14.54 9.96
C VAL A 146 15.52 -15.73 9.03
N VAL A 147 14.39 -15.79 8.30
CA VAL A 147 14.15 -16.81 7.27
C VAL A 147 15.25 -16.81 6.20
N ALA A 148 15.72 -15.63 5.78
CA ALA A 148 16.81 -15.52 4.82
C ALA A 148 18.17 -15.97 5.40
N GLU A 149 18.50 -15.53 6.62
CA GLU A 149 19.73 -15.88 7.32
C GLU A 149 19.84 -17.40 7.57
N GLU A 150 18.74 -18.04 7.99
CA GLU A 150 18.67 -19.49 8.19
C GLU A 150 18.84 -20.28 6.88
N ARG A 151 18.64 -19.62 5.72
CA ARG A 151 18.91 -20.17 4.38
C ARG A 151 20.26 -19.76 3.81
N GLY A 152 21.12 -19.10 4.60
CA GLY A 152 22.43 -18.61 4.16
C GLY A 152 22.37 -17.43 3.18
N ILE A 153 21.26 -16.68 3.15
CA ILE A 153 21.08 -15.51 2.30
C ILE A 153 21.39 -14.24 3.10
N GLY A 154 22.42 -13.50 2.67
CA GLY A 154 22.78 -12.22 3.28
C GLY A 154 21.71 -11.13 3.07
N ARG A 155 21.56 -10.23 4.05
CA ARG A 155 20.59 -9.11 4.03
C ARG A 155 20.75 -8.19 2.81
N ASN A 156 21.98 -8.01 2.34
CA ASN A 156 22.32 -7.23 1.14
C ASN A 156 21.82 -7.83 -0.17
N ARG A 157 21.25 -9.04 -0.16
CA ARG A 157 20.60 -9.69 -1.31
C ARG A 157 19.08 -9.65 -1.25
N LEU A 158 18.51 -9.20 -0.13
CA LEU A 158 17.06 -9.14 0.04
C LEU A 158 16.48 -7.91 -0.65
N ARG A 159 15.67 -8.16 -1.68
CA ARG A 159 14.96 -7.13 -2.42
C ARG A 159 13.48 -7.19 -2.07
N GLY A 160 12.90 -6.07 -1.69
CA GLY A 160 11.51 -6.08 -1.27
C GLY A 160 11.04 -4.76 -0.70
N THR A 161 9.85 -4.81 -0.13
CA THR A 161 9.18 -3.66 0.49
C THR A 161 8.37 -4.14 1.68
N VAL A 162 8.42 -3.43 2.81
CA VAL A 162 7.36 -3.45 3.82
C VAL A 162 6.50 -2.21 3.65
N GLN A 163 5.18 -2.32 3.85
CA GLN A 163 4.31 -1.16 3.69
C GLN A 163 4.62 -0.10 4.74
N ASN A 164 4.64 -0.45 6.03
CA ASN A 164 5.19 0.36 7.13
C ASN A 164 4.73 1.83 7.17
N ASP A 165 3.53 2.10 6.62
CA ASP A 165 2.91 3.43 6.65
C ASP A 165 1.82 3.39 7.70
N VAL A 166 2.16 3.79 8.92
CA VAL A 166 1.21 3.82 10.04
C VAL A 166 0.29 5.03 10.01
N LEU A 167 0.67 6.14 9.35
CA LEU A 167 -0.16 7.35 9.33
C LEU A 167 -1.48 7.10 8.60
N LYS A 168 -1.43 6.41 7.45
CA LYS A 168 -2.65 6.00 6.74
C LYS A 168 -3.49 4.95 7.49
N GLU A 169 -2.95 4.27 8.49
CA GLU A 169 -3.74 3.41 9.38
C GLU A 169 -4.72 4.23 10.23
N TYR A 170 -4.26 5.34 10.79
CA TYR A 170 -5.12 6.23 11.57
C TYR A 170 -6.12 7.00 10.70
N ILE A 171 -5.78 7.21 9.42
CA ILE A 171 -6.63 7.97 8.48
C ILE A 171 -7.73 7.09 7.88
N ALA A 172 -7.41 5.91 7.36
CA ALA A 172 -8.35 5.17 6.49
C ALA A 172 -8.40 3.66 6.70
N ARG A 173 -7.32 3.01 7.18
CA ARG A 173 -7.22 1.54 7.15
C ARG A 173 -7.52 0.84 8.48
N GLY A 174 -7.23 1.48 9.62
CA GLY A 174 -7.64 1.01 10.94
C GLY A 174 -6.79 -0.10 11.57
N THR A 175 -5.67 -0.53 10.96
CA THR A 175 -4.81 -1.60 11.50
C THR A 175 -3.59 -1.05 12.27
N TYR A 176 -3.87 -0.24 13.29
CA TYR A 176 -2.88 0.32 14.21
C TYR A 176 -2.86 -0.44 15.55
N ILE A 177 -1.77 -0.33 16.31
CA ILE A 177 -1.64 -0.91 17.66
C ILE A 177 -1.32 0.18 18.67
N PHE A 178 -0.19 0.85 18.50
CA PHE A 178 0.33 1.84 19.44
C PHE A 178 -0.18 3.25 19.11
N PRO A 179 -0.03 4.24 20.01
CA PRO A 179 -0.26 5.65 19.68
C PRO A 179 0.64 6.15 18.52
N PRO A 180 0.33 7.30 17.90
CA PRO A 180 1.06 7.83 16.75
C PRO A 180 2.57 8.00 16.98
N GLU A 181 2.98 8.65 18.08
CA GLU A 181 4.40 8.90 18.37
C GLU A 181 5.29 7.64 18.47
N PRO A 182 4.98 6.65 19.33
CA PRO A 182 5.77 5.41 19.38
C PRO A 182 5.72 4.63 18.06
N SER A 183 4.61 4.71 17.32
CA SER A 183 4.52 4.08 15.99
C SER A 183 5.44 4.75 14.96
N LEU A 184 5.51 6.08 14.97
CA LEU A 184 6.40 6.85 14.08
C LEU A 184 7.86 6.61 14.44
N ARG A 185 8.20 6.47 15.74
CA ARG A 185 9.52 6.00 16.17
C ARG A 185 9.85 4.64 15.56
N LEU A 186 8.95 3.66 15.66
CA LEU A 186 9.20 2.32 15.12
C LEU A 186 9.46 2.34 13.61
N VAL A 187 8.74 3.18 12.86
CA VAL A 187 9.00 3.40 11.42
C VAL A 187 10.41 3.93 11.19
N THR A 188 10.83 4.97 11.94
CA THR A 188 12.17 5.56 11.84
C THR A 188 13.28 4.57 12.22
N ASP A 189 13.06 3.70 13.22
CA ASP A 189 14.00 2.64 13.59
C ASP A 189 14.19 1.61 12.46
N VAL A 190 13.11 1.29 11.72
CA VAL A 190 13.20 0.47 10.51
C VAL A 190 14.02 1.18 9.43
N PHE A 191 13.89 2.50 9.26
CA PHE A 191 14.67 3.27 8.29
C PHE A 191 16.15 3.24 8.64
N ALA A 192 16.47 3.58 9.88
CA ALA A 192 17.84 3.59 10.39
C ALA A 192 18.50 2.20 10.23
N PHE A 193 17.76 1.14 10.54
CA PHE A 193 18.22 -0.23 10.38
C PHE A 193 18.51 -0.56 8.90
N VAL A 194 17.56 -0.35 7.99
CA VAL A 194 17.72 -0.67 6.56
C VAL A 194 18.86 0.10 5.92
N VAL A 195 19.02 1.40 6.27
CA VAL A 195 20.12 2.24 5.79
C VAL A 195 21.46 1.76 6.33
N ARG A 196 21.58 1.58 7.66
CA ARG A 196 22.83 1.16 8.30
C ARG A 196 23.33 -0.19 7.79
N GLU A 197 22.42 -1.13 7.54
CA GLU A 197 22.73 -2.48 7.05
C GLU A 197 22.95 -2.51 5.52
N GLY A 198 22.78 -1.38 4.81
CA GLY A 198 22.98 -1.28 3.37
C GLY A 198 22.02 -2.16 2.56
N MET A 199 20.82 -2.41 3.06
CA MET A 199 19.88 -3.34 2.45
C MET A 199 19.26 -2.75 1.17
N PRO A 200 19.18 -3.50 0.05
CA PRO A 200 18.47 -3.07 -1.15
C PRO A 200 16.94 -3.28 -1.01
N PHE A 201 16.40 -2.81 0.11
CA PHE A 201 15.03 -3.01 0.55
C PHE A 201 14.34 -1.65 0.73
N ASN A 202 13.07 -1.55 0.37
CA ASN A 202 12.29 -0.33 0.59
C ASN A 202 11.65 -0.42 1.99
N PRO A 203 12.06 0.41 2.96
CA PRO A 203 11.59 0.30 4.34
C PRO A 203 10.18 0.86 4.55
N ILE A 204 9.59 1.46 3.52
CA ILE A 204 8.22 1.99 3.52
C ILE A 204 7.61 2.02 2.11
N SER A 205 6.30 1.88 2.06
CA SER A 205 5.45 2.17 0.91
C SER A 205 4.34 3.14 1.33
N ILE A 206 4.57 4.43 1.08
CA ILE A 206 3.68 5.52 1.53
C ILE A 206 2.43 5.51 0.65
N SER A 207 1.28 5.32 1.27
CA SER A 207 0.12 4.73 0.61
C SER A 207 -1.07 5.70 0.50
N GLY A 208 -1.38 6.12 -0.73
CA GLY A 208 -2.64 6.77 -1.09
C GLY A 208 -3.79 5.81 -1.36
N TYR A 209 -3.49 4.57 -1.78
CA TYR A 209 -4.50 3.56 -2.16
C TYR A 209 -5.66 3.46 -1.16
N HIS A 210 -5.37 3.23 0.11
CA HIS A 210 -6.39 3.01 1.15
C HIS A 210 -7.25 4.26 1.40
N MET A 211 -6.67 5.46 1.27
CA MET A 211 -7.43 6.70 1.39
C MET A 211 -8.36 6.89 0.19
N ARG A 212 -7.93 6.50 -1.01
CA ARG A 212 -8.74 6.51 -2.23
C ARG A 212 -9.88 5.50 -2.15
N GLU A 213 -9.61 4.30 -1.66
CA GLU A 213 -10.62 3.27 -1.39
C GLU A 213 -11.63 3.67 -0.30
N ALA A 214 -11.20 4.48 0.68
CA ALA A 214 -12.10 5.08 1.68
C ALA A 214 -12.93 6.25 1.12
N GLY A 215 -12.66 6.70 -0.12
CA GLY A 215 -13.48 7.66 -0.86
C GLY A 215 -12.83 9.03 -1.12
N CYS A 216 -11.52 9.18 -0.93
CA CYS A 216 -10.86 10.45 -1.25
C CYS A 216 -10.81 10.71 -2.76
N THR A 217 -10.72 11.99 -3.17
CA THR A 217 -10.51 12.38 -4.58
C THR A 217 -9.06 12.13 -5.03
N ALA A 218 -8.75 12.20 -6.33
CA ALA A 218 -7.37 12.05 -6.80
C ALA A 218 -6.45 13.17 -6.26
N VAL A 219 -6.98 14.38 -6.10
CA VAL A 219 -6.31 15.51 -5.45
C VAL A 219 -5.98 15.20 -3.99
N GLN A 220 -6.97 14.73 -3.23
CA GLN A 220 -6.79 14.35 -1.83
C GLN A 220 -5.80 13.20 -1.68
N GLU A 221 -5.85 12.20 -2.58
CA GLU A 221 -4.90 11.08 -2.61
C GLU A 221 -3.45 11.58 -2.73
N ILE A 222 -3.16 12.51 -3.66
CA ILE A 222 -1.80 13.09 -3.79
C ILE A 222 -1.43 13.85 -2.50
N ALA A 223 -2.26 14.83 -2.11
CA ALA A 223 -1.93 15.74 -1.03
C ALA A 223 -1.72 15.03 0.31
N PHE A 224 -2.63 14.12 0.68
CA PHE A 224 -2.57 13.41 1.96
C PHE A 224 -1.41 12.41 2.00
N THR A 225 -1.13 11.75 0.88
CA THR A 225 0.03 10.86 0.77
C THR A 225 1.34 11.64 0.92
N PHE A 226 1.44 12.83 0.33
CA PHE A 226 2.64 13.66 0.43
C PHE A 226 2.78 14.37 1.78
N ALA A 227 1.68 14.69 2.45
CA ALA A 227 1.72 15.12 3.84
C ALA A 227 2.34 14.04 4.74
N ASN A 228 1.93 12.77 4.58
CA ASN A 228 2.54 11.66 5.29
C ASN A 228 4.02 11.50 4.92
N ALA A 229 4.37 11.62 3.64
CA ALA A 229 5.76 11.48 3.20
C ALA A 229 6.70 12.55 3.74
N ILE A 230 6.21 13.79 3.84
CA ILE A 230 6.92 14.90 4.48
C ILE A 230 7.17 14.59 5.96
N GLU A 231 6.16 14.14 6.70
CA GLU A 231 6.30 13.76 8.12
C GLU A 231 7.35 12.66 8.30
N TYR A 232 7.34 11.64 7.43
CA TYR A 232 8.33 10.56 7.49
C TYR A 232 9.75 11.03 7.17
N LEU A 233 9.93 11.91 6.17
CA LEU A 233 11.24 12.47 5.86
C LEU A 233 11.75 13.36 6.98
N ASP A 234 10.91 14.25 7.51
CA ASP A 234 11.26 15.15 8.62
C ASP A 234 11.76 14.35 9.83
N ARG A 235 11.09 13.23 10.17
CA ARG A 235 11.51 12.34 11.26
C ARG A 235 12.79 11.57 10.96
N ALA A 236 12.98 11.10 9.72
CA ALA A 236 14.22 10.44 9.33
C ALA A 236 15.43 11.38 9.46
N LEU A 237 15.28 12.62 9.02
CA LEU A 237 16.29 13.68 9.12
C LEU A 237 16.58 14.03 10.59
N ALA A 238 15.52 14.16 11.42
CA ALA A 238 15.68 14.41 12.86
C ALA A 238 16.42 13.27 13.58
N ALA A 239 16.28 12.03 13.10
CA ALA A 239 17.04 10.87 13.56
C ALA A 239 18.46 10.76 12.97
N GLY A 240 18.90 11.75 12.19
CA GLY A 240 20.25 11.81 11.62
C GLY A 240 20.44 11.00 10.33
N ILE A 241 19.36 10.54 9.69
CA ILE A 241 19.44 9.86 8.39
C ILE A 241 19.44 10.92 7.28
N ALA A 242 20.47 10.91 6.42
CA ALA A 242 20.54 11.86 5.32
C ALA A 242 19.42 11.61 4.30
N VAL A 243 18.89 12.69 3.70
CA VAL A 243 17.81 12.59 2.69
C VAL A 243 18.21 11.65 1.54
N ASP A 244 19.46 11.71 1.08
CA ASP A 244 19.95 10.88 -0.02
C ASP A 244 20.19 9.42 0.34
N ASP A 245 20.19 9.07 1.63
CA ASP A 245 20.25 7.67 2.08
C ASP A 245 18.85 7.04 2.14
N ILE A 246 17.83 7.82 2.50
CA ILE A 246 16.46 7.32 2.71
C ILE A 246 15.49 7.56 1.55
N ALA A 247 15.47 8.75 0.95
CA ALA A 247 14.51 9.09 -0.10
C ALA A 247 14.60 8.15 -1.33
N PRO A 248 15.80 7.71 -1.79
CA PRO A 248 15.92 6.71 -2.85
C PRO A 248 15.44 5.30 -2.46
N ARG A 249 15.09 5.07 -1.18
CA ARG A 249 14.52 3.82 -0.66
C ARG A 249 13.03 3.93 -0.36
N ILE A 250 12.48 5.13 -0.24
CA ILE A 250 11.03 5.33 -0.13
C ILE A 250 10.34 4.87 -1.42
N SER A 251 9.23 4.16 -1.26
CA SER A 251 8.31 3.83 -2.33
C SER A 251 6.92 4.36 -2.00
N PHE A 252 6.07 4.47 -3.01
CA PHE A 252 4.69 4.94 -2.87
C PHE A 252 3.71 3.88 -3.34
N PHE A 253 2.44 4.02 -2.96
CA PHE A 253 1.38 3.11 -3.36
C PHE A 253 0.07 3.86 -3.61
N PHE A 254 -0.41 3.85 -4.85
CA PHE A 254 -1.60 4.57 -5.27
C PHE A 254 -2.67 3.65 -5.85
N ALA A 255 -3.93 4.11 -5.87
CA ALA A 255 -4.97 3.45 -6.63
C ALA A 255 -4.92 3.83 -8.12
N ALA A 256 -5.52 3.02 -8.98
CA ALA A 256 -5.97 3.41 -10.31
C ALA A 256 -7.50 3.25 -10.37
N HIS A 257 -8.21 4.38 -10.36
CA HIS A 257 -9.67 4.44 -10.37
C HIS A 257 -10.25 4.44 -11.81
N ASN A 258 -11.58 4.56 -11.94
CA ASN A 258 -12.29 4.43 -13.22
C ASN A 258 -11.99 5.50 -14.28
N ASP A 259 -11.59 6.72 -13.89
CA ASP A 259 -11.29 7.80 -14.85
C ASP A 259 -9.87 7.64 -15.40
N LEU A 260 -9.77 7.06 -16.60
CA LEU A 260 -8.49 6.78 -17.26
C LEU A 260 -7.56 7.99 -17.32
N PHE A 261 -8.07 9.16 -17.74
CA PHE A 261 -7.23 10.32 -18.01
C PHE A 261 -6.87 11.08 -16.72
N GLU A 262 -7.82 11.19 -15.78
CA GLU A 262 -7.54 11.77 -14.47
C GLU A 262 -6.48 10.96 -13.71
N GLU A 263 -6.56 9.63 -13.75
CA GLU A 263 -5.60 8.76 -13.06
C GLU A 263 -4.21 8.81 -13.71
N VAL A 264 -4.11 8.83 -15.05
CA VAL A 264 -2.82 9.08 -15.74
C VAL A 264 -2.25 10.43 -15.32
N ALA A 265 -3.09 11.48 -15.34
CA ALA A 265 -2.67 12.82 -14.99
C ALA A 265 -2.22 12.92 -13.52
N LYS A 266 -2.89 12.20 -12.61
CA LYS A 266 -2.55 12.09 -11.19
C LYS A 266 -1.14 11.55 -11.00
N PHE A 267 -0.78 10.46 -11.67
CA PHE A 267 0.56 9.87 -11.52
C PHE A 267 1.67 10.78 -12.06
N ARG A 268 1.41 11.52 -13.14
CA ARG A 268 2.33 12.52 -13.70
C ARG A 268 2.51 13.70 -12.73
N ALA A 269 1.40 14.23 -12.21
CA ALA A 269 1.38 15.32 -11.25
C ALA A 269 2.11 14.94 -9.96
N ALA A 270 1.84 13.75 -9.43
CA ALA A 270 2.47 13.22 -8.23
C ALA A 270 4.00 13.17 -8.39
N ARG A 271 4.53 12.67 -9.52
CA ARG A 271 5.99 12.64 -9.76
C ARG A 271 6.59 14.04 -9.75
N ARG A 272 6.00 14.98 -10.49
CA ARG A 272 6.51 16.35 -10.60
C ARG A 272 6.50 17.07 -9.25
N LEU A 273 5.39 16.98 -8.52
CA LEU A 273 5.24 17.59 -7.21
C LEU A 273 6.20 16.96 -6.18
N TRP A 274 6.34 15.64 -6.14
CA TRP A 274 7.29 14.98 -5.25
C TRP A 274 8.74 15.38 -5.54
N ALA A 275 9.13 15.41 -6.82
CA ALA A 275 10.47 15.81 -7.22
C ALA A 275 10.78 17.24 -6.74
N ARG A 276 9.84 18.17 -6.91
CA ARG A 276 9.94 19.55 -6.40
C ARG A 276 10.05 19.59 -4.88
N ILE A 277 9.16 18.89 -4.15
CA ILE A 277 9.21 18.82 -2.69
C ILE A 277 10.59 18.35 -2.21
N VAL A 278 11.10 17.22 -2.74
CA VAL A 278 12.40 16.67 -2.32
C VAL A 278 13.55 17.61 -2.67
N ARG A 279 13.52 18.23 -3.85
CA ARG A 279 14.58 19.15 -4.29
C ARG A 279 14.59 20.44 -3.48
N GLU A 280 13.45 21.11 -3.43
CA GLU A 280 13.31 22.48 -2.94
C GLU A 280 13.34 22.54 -1.41
N ARG A 281 12.70 21.57 -0.74
CA ARG A 281 12.63 21.54 0.73
C ARG A 281 13.81 20.82 1.37
N TYR A 282 14.32 19.75 0.75
CA TYR A 282 15.30 18.86 1.37
C TYR A 282 16.67 18.86 0.66
N GLY A 283 16.81 19.53 -0.48
CA GLY A 283 18.06 19.56 -1.23
C GLY A 283 18.47 18.20 -1.83
N GLY A 284 17.52 17.26 -1.96
CA GLY A 284 17.83 15.89 -2.38
C GLY A 284 18.36 15.81 -3.82
N SER A 285 19.18 14.79 -4.08
CA SER A 285 19.70 14.47 -5.41
C SER A 285 18.61 14.05 -6.40
N ASP A 286 18.96 13.93 -7.69
CA ASP A 286 18.07 13.36 -8.72
C ASP A 286 17.56 11.96 -8.36
N ALA A 287 18.38 11.16 -7.67
CA ALA A 287 17.99 9.83 -7.23
C ALA A 287 16.88 9.90 -6.17
N SER A 288 16.97 10.86 -5.24
CA SER A 288 16.01 11.11 -4.16
C SER A 288 14.69 11.69 -4.66
N CYS A 289 14.74 12.48 -5.74
CA CYS A 289 13.57 13.09 -6.36
C CYS A 289 12.67 12.09 -7.12
N ARG A 290 13.13 10.85 -7.36
CA ARG A 290 12.35 9.85 -8.12
C ARG A 290 11.22 9.26 -7.27
N LEU A 291 9.98 9.57 -7.62
CA LEU A 291 8.82 8.88 -7.05
C LEU A 291 8.64 7.51 -7.72
N ARG A 292 9.01 6.45 -7.01
CA ARG A 292 8.75 5.06 -7.40
C ARG A 292 7.46 4.60 -6.74
N PHE A 293 6.50 4.09 -7.51
CA PHE A 293 5.21 3.70 -6.96
C PHE A 293 4.70 2.36 -7.48
N HIS A 294 4.04 1.64 -6.58
CA HIS A 294 3.11 0.56 -6.87
C HIS A 294 1.74 1.15 -7.17
N THR A 295 0.98 0.48 -8.03
CA THR A 295 -0.43 0.79 -8.27
C THR A 295 -1.28 -0.45 -8.06
N GLN A 296 -2.45 -0.27 -7.47
CA GLN A 296 -3.50 -1.27 -7.42
C GLN A 296 -4.76 -0.70 -8.06
N THR A 297 -5.42 -1.47 -8.91
CA THR A 297 -6.73 -1.10 -9.48
C THR A 297 -7.77 -0.92 -8.37
N GLY A 298 -8.72 0.01 -8.49
CA GLY A 298 -9.64 0.36 -7.40
C GLY A 298 -10.60 -0.79 -7.04
N GLY A 299 -10.51 -1.35 -5.84
CA GLY A 299 -11.40 -2.41 -5.35
C GLY A 299 -12.81 -1.91 -5.11
N SER A 300 -12.92 -0.73 -4.52
CA SER A 300 -14.17 0.02 -4.26
C SER A 300 -15.02 0.29 -5.52
N THR A 301 -14.42 0.18 -6.71
CA THR A 301 -15.10 0.38 -8.00
C THR A 301 -15.72 -0.88 -8.59
N LEU A 302 -15.39 -2.04 -8.03
CA LEU A 302 -15.80 -3.35 -8.54
C LEU A 302 -17.14 -3.74 -7.92
N THR A 303 -18.00 -4.35 -8.73
CA THR A 303 -19.39 -4.61 -8.36
C THR A 303 -19.63 -6.09 -8.11
N ALA A 304 -20.46 -6.40 -7.11
CA ALA A 304 -20.94 -7.76 -6.86
C ALA A 304 -21.93 -8.21 -7.96
N GLN A 305 -22.71 -7.26 -8.48
CA GLN A 305 -23.61 -7.44 -9.61
C GLN A 305 -22.81 -7.49 -10.91
N GLN A 306 -23.17 -8.41 -11.81
CA GLN A 306 -22.52 -8.60 -13.11
C GLN A 306 -20.97 -8.57 -13.01
N PRO A 307 -20.34 -9.43 -12.19
CA PRO A 307 -18.93 -9.30 -11.81
C PRO A 307 -17.97 -9.43 -12.99
N LEU A 308 -18.38 -10.02 -14.13
CA LEU A 308 -17.56 -10.04 -15.34
C LEU A 308 -17.31 -8.64 -15.93
N ASN A 309 -18.17 -7.65 -15.65
CA ASN A 309 -17.89 -6.24 -15.98
C ASN A 309 -16.61 -5.73 -15.27
N ASN A 310 -16.24 -6.32 -14.13
CA ASN A 310 -15.02 -5.97 -13.42
C ASN A 310 -13.75 -6.30 -14.23
N VAL A 311 -13.80 -7.30 -15.12
CA VAL A 311 -12.67 -7.58 -16.04
C VAL A 311 -12.40 -6.36 -16.93
N VAL A 312 -13.46 -5.74 -17.44
CA VAL A 312 -13.37 -4.54 -18.29
C VAL A 312 -12.89 -3.34 -17.47
N ARG A 313 -13.45 -3.13 -16.27
CA ARG A 313 -13.02 -2.05 -15.35
C ARG A 313 -11.54 -2.16 -15.02
N VAL A 314 -11.08 -3.33 -14.59
CA VAL A 314 -9.69 -3.60 -14.23
C VAL A 314 -8.76 -3.46 -15.42
N ALA A 315 -9.19 -3.80 -16.64
CA ALA A 315 -8.39 -3.57 -17.84
C ALA A 315 -8.14 -2.07 -18.10
N ILE A 316 -9.18 -1.23 -17.95
CA ILE A 316 -9.06 0.24 -18.10
C ILE A 316 -8.21 0.84 -16.97
N GLN A 317 -8.42 0.41 -15.73
CA GLN A 317 -7.64 0.87 -14.58
C GLN A 317 -6.17 0.45 -14.68
N GLY A 318 -5.91 -0.79 -15.11
CA GLY A 318 -4.57 -1.28 -15.40
C GLY A 318 -3.90 -0.48 -16.52
N LEU A 319 -4.64 -0.14 -17.58
CA LEU A 319 -4.16 0.74 -18.64
C LEU A 319 -3.80 2.13 -18.09
N ALA A 320 -4.61 2.72 -17.21
CA ALA A 320 -4.31 4.00 -16.56
C ALA A 320 -3.01 3.95 -15.76
N ALA A 321 -2.80 2.90 -14.97
CA ALA A 321 -1.60 2.69 -14.19
C ALA A 321 -0.34 2.58 -15.07
N VAL A 322 -0.44 1.87 -16.21
CA VAL A 322 0.65 1.68 -17.16
C VAL A 322 0.95 2.97 -17.91
N LEU A 323 -0.06 3.62 -18.51
CA LEU A 323 0.13 4.92 -19.18
C LEU A 323 0.66 5.99 -18.21
N GLY A 324 0.26 5.90 -16.94
CA GLY A 324 0.75 6.73 -15.86
C GLY A 324 2.19 6.43 -15.43
N GLY A 325 2.83 5.34 -15.86
CA GLY A 325 4.24 5.06 -15.60
C GLY A 325 4.54 4.39 -14.26
N THR A 326 3.67 3.49 -13.75
CA THR A 326 3.90 2.70 -12.53
C THR A 326 5.09 1.74 -12.59
N GLN A 327 5.72 1.42 -11.44
CA GLN A 327 6.86 0.48 -11.35
C GLN A 327 6.41 -0.95 -11.02
N SER A 328 5.23 -1.12 -10.44
CA SER A 328 4.64 -2.43 -10.14
C SER A 328 3.13 -2.31 -10.09
N LEU A 329 2.41 -3.31 -10.60
CA LEU A 329 0.95 -3.26 -10.70
C LEU A 329 0.31 -4.51 -10.09
N HIS A 330 -0.74 -4.27 -9.30
CA HIS A 330 -1.74 -5.24 -8.90
C HIS A 330 -3.02 -4.97 -9.69
N THR A 331 -3.53 -6.00 -10.33
CA THR A 331 -4.86 -5.99 -10.95
C THR A 331 -5.78 -6.86 -10.10
N ASN A 332 -6.88 -6.30 -9.63
CA ASN A 332 -7.86 -7.01 -8.83
C ASN A 332 -8.52 -8.11 -9.67
N ALA A 333 -9.03 -9.13 -9.00
CA ALA A 333 -9.80 -10.17 -9.64
C ALA A 333 -11.26 -9.73 -9.83
N TYR A 334 -12.00 -10.38 -10.74
CA TYR A 334 -13.37 -9.97 -11.05
C TYR A 334 -14.36 -10.24 -9.90
N ASP A 335 -13.98 -11.12 -8.97
CA ASP A 335 -14.74 -11.55 -7.79
C ASP A 335 -14.45 -10.72 -6.53
N GLU A 336 -13.71 -9.59 -6.65
CA GLU A 336 -13.30 -8.72 -5.54
C GLU A 336 -14.43 -8.34 -4.57
N ALA A 337 -15.61 -7.99 -5.09
CA ALA A 337 -16.76 -7.57 -4.30
C ALA A 337 -17.52 -8.73 -3.63
N LEU A 338 -17.12 -9.99 -3.87
CA LEU A 338 -17.78 -11.20 -3.38
C LEU A 338 -16.88 -11.97 -2.41
N SER A 339 -15.62 -12.19 -2.76
CA SER A 339 -14.69 -13.02 -1.99
C SER A 339 -13.24 -12.70 -2.31
N LEU A 340 -12.32 -13.35 -1.60
CA LEU A 340 -10.93 -13.40 -2.04
C LEU A 340 -10.81 -14.11 -3.40
N PRO A 341 -9.78 -13.81 -4.20
CA PRO A 341 -9.64 -14.37 -5.54
C PRO A 341 -9.49 -15.89 -5.55
N THR A 342 -10.27 -16.55 -6.40
CA THR A 342 -10.00 -17.94 -6.81
C THR A 342 -8.72 -18.04 -7.65
N ALA A 343 -8.18 -19.26 -7.83
CA ALA A 343 -7.03 -19.46 -8.72
C ALA A 343 -7.32 -19.02 -10.17
N ALA A 344 -8.56 -19.21 -10.65
CA ALA A 344 -8.96 -18.82 -11.99
C ALA A 344 -9.05 -17.30 -12.15
N SER A 345 -9.70 -16.62 -11.20
CA SER A 345 -9.87 -15.16 -11.24
C SER A 345 -8.54 -14.43 -11.02
N ALA A 346 -7.69 -14.91 -10.11
CA ALA A 346 -6.34 -14.39 -9.92
C ALA A 346 -5.46 -14.55 -11.17
N ARG A 347 -5.57 -15.69 -11.87
CA ARG A 347 -4.86 -15.92 -13.13
C ARG A 347 -5.36 -14.98 -14.23
N LEU A 348 -6.68 -14.78 -14.34
CA LEU A 348 -7.25 -13.83 -15.30
C LEU A 348 -6.75 -12.41 -15.04
N ALA A 349 -6.70 -11.98 -13.78
CA ALA A 349 -6.14 -10.68 -13.43
C ALA A 349 -4.66 -10.55 -13.86
N LEU A 350 -3.84 -11.58 -13.63
CA LEU A 350 -2.46 -11.61 -14.15
C LEU A 350 -2.41 -11.52 -15.68
N ARG A 351 -3.33 -12.18 -16.40
CA ARG A 351 -3.43 -12.11 -17.87
C ARG A 351 -3.74 -10.70 -18.35
N THR A 352 -4.57 -9.93 -17.63
CA THR A 352 -4.81 -8.52 -17.94
C THR A 352 -3.50 -7.73 -18.03
N GLN A 353 -2.59 -7.89 -17.07
CA GLN A 353 -1.29 -7.22 -17.12
C GLN A 353 -0.41 -7.70 -18.29
N GLN A 354 -0.43 -9.00 -18.59
CA GLN A 354 0.36 -9.57 -19.68
C GLN A 354 -0.13 -9.10 -21.04
N ILE A 355 -1.45 -9.00 -21.25
CA ILE A 355 -2.04 -8.44 -22.47
C ILE A 355 -1.65 -6.96 -22.61
N LEU A 356 -1.74 -6.17 -21.52
CA LEU A 356 -1.27 -4.79 -21.53
C LEU A 356 0.23 -4.71 -21.89
N ALA A 357 1.07 -5.57 -21.31
CA ALA A 357 2.51 -5.54 -21.53
C ALA A 357 2.96 -5.99 -22.93
N TYR A 358 2.34 -7.04 -23.47
CA TYR A 358 2.86 -7.74 -24.64
C TYR A 358 2.02 -7.58 -25.91
N GLU A 359 0.73 -7.23 -25.81
CA GLU A 359 -0.18 -7.16 -26.96
C GLU A 359 -0.65 -5.74 -27.27
N SER A 360 -0.87 -4.91 -26.24
CA SER A 360 -1.50 -3.59 -26.42
C SER A 360 -0.61 -2.51 -27.06
N GLY A 361 0.71 -2.72 -27.08
CA GLY A 361 1.69 -1.75 -27.61
C GLY A 361 2.00 -0.56 -26.70
N VAL A 362 1.34 -0.41 -25.55
CA VAL A 362 1.53 0.74 -24.63
C VAL A 362 2.92 0.81 -24.01
N ALA A 363 3.66 -0.30 -23.98
CA ALA A 363 5.03 -0.37 -23.49
C ALA A 363 6.08 0.08 -24.54
N ASN A 364 5.68 0.33 -25.79
CA ASN A 364 6.61 0.58 -26.90
C ASN A 364 7.20 2.01 -26.91
N THR A 365 6.62 2.94 -26.15
CA THR A 365 7.13 4.31 -26.02
C THR A 365 6.96 4.82 -24.58
N VAL A 366 7.75 5.82 -24.21
CA VAL A 366 7.68 6.44 -22.88
C VAL A 366 6.70 7.60 -22.88
N ASP A 367 5.81 7.63 -21.87
CA ASP A 367 4.74 8.62 -21.69
C ASP A 367 3.99 8.94 -23.00
N PRO A 368 3.29 7.96 -23.60
CA PRO A 368 2.64 8.13 -24.91
C PRO A 368 1.58 9.24 -24.95
N LEU A 369 1.06 9.66 -23.79
CA LEU A 369 0.05 10.71 -23.68
C LEU A 369 0.64 12.11 -23.54
N ALA A 370 1.96 12.21 -23.53
CA ALA A 370 2.63 13.46 -23.29
C ALA A 370 2.50 14.42 -24.50
N GLY A 371 2.15 15.67 -24.20
CA GLY A 371 1.73 16.65 -25.21
C GLY A 371 0.24 16.61 -25.58
N SER A 372 -0.54 15.65 -25.07
CA SER A 372 -1.99 15.73 -25.14
C SER A 372 -2.48 16.93 -24.34
N TYR A 373 -3.13 17.89 -25.01
CA TYR A 373 -3.58 19.14 -24.37
C TYR A 373 -4.44 18.88 -23.13
N TYR A 374 -5.32 17.88 -23.20
CA TYR A 374 -6.18 17.51 -22.08
C TYR A 374 -5.41 16.90 -20.90
N VAL A 375 -4.49 15.97 -21.16
CA VAL A 375 -3.74 15.29 -20.09
C VAL A 375 -2.76 16.26 -19.42
N GLU A 376 -2.11 17.14 -20.19
CA GLU A 376 -1.24 18.17 -19.62
C GLU A 376 -2.02 19.17 -18.75
N TYR A 377 -3.19 19.64 -19.23
CA TYR A 377 -4.09 20.49 -18.45
C TYR A 377 -4.51 19.82 -17.13
N LEU A 378 -4.94 18.56 -17.19
CA LEU A 378 -5.33 17.81 -15.99
C LEU A 378 -4.16 17.63 -15.03
N THR A 379 -2.97 17.30 -15.54
CA THR A 379 -1.76 17.11 -14.71
C THR A 379 -1.44 18.39 -13.94
N GLU A 380 -1.48 19.55 -14.59
CA GLU A 380 -1.27 20.81 -13.90
C GLU A 380 -2.38 21.17 -12.92
N ALA A 381 -3.65 20.91 -13.28
CA ALA A 381 -4.78 21.19 -12.40
C ALA A 381 -4.73 20.35 -11.12
N LEU A 382 -4.42 19.05 -11.24
CA LEU A 382 -4.26 18.13 -10.11
C LEU A 382 -3.07 18.53 -9.23
N GLU A 383 -1.92 18.87 -9.82
CA GLU A 383 -0.76 19.34 -9.05
C GLU A 383 -1.09 20.59 -8.24
N ARG A 384 -1.65 21.64 -8.88
CA ARG A 384 -1.97 22.90 -8.20
C ARG A 384 -2.95 22.70 -7.04
N GLN A 385 -4.00 21.90 -7.24
CA GLN A 385 -4.97 21.64 -6.17
C GLN A 385 -4.38 20.78 -5.05
N ALA A 386 -3.51 19.82 -5.39
CA ALA A 386 -2.84 19.01 -4.38
C ALA A 386 -1.82 19.84 -3.57
N GLU A 387 -1.11 20.77 -4.21
CA GLU A 387 -0.18 21.71 -3.56
C GLU A 387 -0.94 22.62 -2.58
N GLN A 388 -2.07 23.19 -2.99
CA GLN A 388 -2.95 23.98 -2.10
C GLN A 388 -3.41 23.18 -0.88
N LEU A 389 -3.90 21.96 -1.09
CA LEU A 389 -4.36 21.11 0.00
C LEU A 389 -3.20 20.69 0.92
N LEU A 390 -2.00 20.53 0.39
CA LEU A 390 -0.79 20.26 1.17
C LEU A 390 -0.40 21.46 2.05
N GLU A 391 -0.51 22.69 1.52
CA GLU A 391 -0.32 23.93 2.28
C GLU A 391 -1.33 24.05 3.43
N GLU A 392 -2.60 23.70 3.20
CA GLU A 392 -3.63 23.68 4.25
C GLU A 392 -3.28 22.68 5.37
N VAL A 393 -2.80 21.49 5.03
CA VAL A 393 -2.34 20.50 6.02
C VAL A 393 -1.11 21.00 6.78
N ALA A 394 -0.16 21.63 6.09
CA ALA A 394 1.02 22.23 6.72
C ALA A 394 0.64 23.34 7.71
N ALA A 395 -0.31 24.20 7.35
CA ALA A 395 -0.83 25.27 8.22
C ALA A 395 -1.51 24.73 9.50
N ARG A 396 -1.98 23.48 9.50
CA ARG A 396 -2.55 22.79 10.66
C ARG A 396 -1.52 22.02 11.50
N GLY A 397 -0.23 22.15 11.17
CA GLY A 397 0.86 21.54 11.93
C GLY A 397 1.35 20.19 11.37
N GLY A 398 1.06 19.89 10.09
CA GLY A 398 1.54 18.66 9.44
C GLY A 398 0.63 17.45 9.64
N ALA A 399 1.05 16.31 9.09
CA ALA A 399 0.21 15.11 9.01
C ALA A 399 -0.16 14.55 10.39
N ALA A 400 0.79 14.43 11.31
CA ALA A 400 0.52 13.88 12.64
C ALA A 400 -0.56 14.70 13.39
N ARG A 401 -0.46 16.03 13.38
CA ARG A 401 -1.46 16.92 13.99
C ARG A 401 -2.80 16.91 13.27
N ALA A 402 -2.80 16.86 11.94
CA ALA A 402 -4.02 16.78 11.15
C ALA A 402 -4.79 15.46 11.40
N ILE A 403 -4.09 14.35 11.69
CA ILE A 403 -4.71 13.09 12.12
C ILE A 403 -5.37 13.25 13.49
N GLU A 404 -4.69 13.83 14.48
CA GLU A 404 -5.24 14.05 15.83
C GLU A 404 -6.51 14.92 15.79
N GLN A 405 -6.54 15.88 14.87
CA GLN A 405 -7.67 16.80 14.65
C GLN A 405 -8.79 16.20 13.78
N GLY A 406 -8.61 15.00 13.21
CA GLY A 406 -9.62 14.34 12.36
C GLY A 406 -9.77 14.95 10.96
N VAL A 407 -8.82 15.79 10.51
CA VAL A 407 -8.93 16.58 9.27
C VAL A 407 -9.05 15.69 8.04
N PHE A 408 -8.21 14.65 7.97
CA PHE A 408 -8.20 13.72 6.84
C PHE A 408 -9.49 12.90 6.79
N GLN A 409 -9.89 12.32 7.93
CA GLN A 409 -11.09 11.48 8.03
C GLN A 409 -12.35 12.27 7.65
N GLU A 410 -12.48 13.52 8.11
CA GLU A 410 -13.59 14.40 7.74
C GLU A 410 -13.60 14.69 6.23
N ALA A 411 -12.45 15.04 5.65
CA ALA A 411 -12.33 15.36 4.24
C ALA A 411 -12.64 14.16 3.33
N ILE A 412 -12.18 12.97 3.72
CA ILE A 412 -12.45 11.70 3.03
C ILE A 412 -13.93 11.34 3.16
N GLY A 413 -14.49 11.38 4.37
CA GLY A 413 -15.90 11.06 4.61
C GLY A 413 -16.85 11.97 3.83
N ARG A 414 -16.52 13.27 3.72
CA ARG A 414 -17.29 14.23 2.90
C ARG A 414 -17.26 13.88 1.41
N ALA A 415 -16.09 13.51 0.88
CA ALA A 415 -15.94 13.11 -0.52
C ALA A 415 -16.68 11.80 -0.82
N ALA A 416 -16.53 10.80 0.05
CA ALA A 416 -17.24 9.52 -0.04
C ALA A 416 -18.76 9.71 -0.04
N TYR A 417 -19.27 10.52 0.89
CA TYR A 417 -20.70 10.82 0.99
C TYR A 417 -21.23 11.52 -0.27
N ALA A 418 -20.51 12.54 -0.75
CA ALA A 418 -20.90 13.25 -1.97
C ALA A 418 -20.96 12.31 -3.20
N TYR A 419 -19.97 11.41 -3.33
CA TYR A 419 -19.95 10.40 -4.39
C TYR A 419 -21.15 9.45 -4.28
N GLN A 420 -21.40 8.89 -3.08
CA GLN A 420 -22.52 7.97 -2.85
C GLN A 420 -23.87 8.62 -3.19
N GLN A 421 -24.09 9.87 -2.76
CA GLN A 421 -25.31 10.58 -3.11
C GLN A 421 -25.44 10.82 -4.63
N ALA A 422 -24.33 11.09 -5.33
CA ALA A 422 -24.35 11.25 -6.79
C ALA A 422 -24.67 9.93 -7.51
N VAL A 423 -24.22 8.79 -6.99
CA VAL A 423 -24.61 7.45 -7.48
C VAL A 423 -26.11 7.20 -7.27
N GLU A 424 -26.64 7.52 -6.09
CA GLU A 424 -28.07 7.34 -5.76
C GLU A 424 -28.99 8.26 -6.57
N ARG A 425 -28.54 9.49 -6.87
CA ARG A 425 -29.25 10.40 -7.78
C ARG A 425 -29.11 10.02 -9.26
N GLY A 426 -28.27 9.05 -9.60
CA GLY A 426 -28.01 8.62 -10.98
C GLY A 426 -27.17 9.60 -11.80
N GLU A 427 -26.51 10.57 -11.13
CA GLU A 427 -25.56 11.51 -11.73
C GLU A 427 -24.25 10.80 -12.08
N VAL A 428 -23.82 9.86 -11.23
CA VAL A 428 -22.73 8.92 -11.50
C VAL A 428 -23.34 7.58 -11.87
N VAL A 429 -22.98 7.07 -13.06
CA VAL A 429 -23.48 5.79 -13.56
C VAL A 429 -22.57 4.65 -13.10
N VAL A 430 -23.17 3.63 -12.49
CA VAL A 430 -22.51 2.36 -12.16
C VAL A 430 -23.25 1.24 -12.91
N VAL A 431 -22.64 0.79 -14.01
CA VAL A 431 -23.19 -0.25 -14.89
C VAL A 431 -23.42 -1.55 -14.12
N GLY A 432 -24.63 -2.11 -14.26
CA GLY A 432 -25.09 -3.30 -13.54
C GLY A 432 -25.62 -3.03 -12.14
N VAL A 433 -25.54 -1.79 -11.63
CA VAL A 433 -26.01 -1.41 -10.29
C VAL A 433 -27.15 -0.40 -10.35
N ASN A 434 -26.93 0.78 -10.93
CA ASN A 434 -27.98 1.81 -11.05
C ASN A 434 -28.45 2.04 -12.50
N ARG A 435 -27.78 1.43 -13.48
CA ARG A 435 -28.17 1.44 -14.90
C ARG A 435 -27.76 0.12 -15.55
N PHE A 436 -28.57 -0.35 -16.51
CA PHE A 436 -28.39 -1.64 -17.17
C PHE A 436 -28.41 -2.81 -16.17
N VAL A 437 -29.35 -2.75 -15.22
CA VAL A 437 -29.52 -3.75 -14.16
C VAL A 437 -30.16 -5.01 -14.73
N GLU A 438 -29.65 -6.16 -14.33
CA GLU A 438 -30.22 -7.49 -14.63
C GLU A 438 -30.65 -8.17 -13.32
N GLU A 439 -31.59 -9.11 -13.39
CA GLU A 439 -32.11 -9.82 -12.21
C GLU A 439 -31.18 -10.91 -11.67
N GLU A 440 -30.22 -11.37 -12.47
CA GLU A 440 -29.31 -12.46 -12.10
C GLU A 440 -28.31 -12.04 -11.01
N GLN A 441 -28.24 -12.83 -9.94
CA GLN A 441 -27.29 -12.62 -8.86
C GLN A 441 -26.05 -13.49 -9.08
N ALA A 442 -24.88 -12.91 -8.85
CA ALA A 442 -23.63 -13.65 -8.90
C ALA A 442 -23.52 -14.62 -7.71
N GLU A 443 -23.03 -15.83 -7.98
CA GLU A 443 -22.71 -16.78 -6.92
C GLU A 443 -21.46 -16.35 -6.15
N VAL A 444 -21.55 -16.38 -4.81
CA VAL A 444 -20.39 -16.15 -3.93
C VAL A 444 -19.57 -17.43 -3.87
N PRO A 445 -18.29 -17.42 -4.25
CA PRO A 445 -17.43 -18.58 -4.11
C PRO A 445 -17.34 -19.04 -2.64
N PRO A 446 -17.38 -20.36 -2.35
CA PRO A 446 -17.25 -20.83 -1.00
C PRO A 446 -15.85 -20.52 -0.44
N GLY A 447 -15.81 -19.99 0.78
CA GLY A 447 -14.56 -19.81 1.52
C GLY A 447 -14.01 -21.13 2.06
N PRO A 448 -12.73 -21.17 2.47
CA PRO A 448 -12.16 -22.32 3.16
C PRO A 448 -12.76 -22.51 4.56
N ASP A 449 -12.52 -23.67 5.18
CA ASP A 449 -12.86 -23.90 6.58
C ASP A 449 -11.90 -23.12 7.51
N TYR A 450 -12.26 -21.89 7.81
CA TYR A 450 -11.50 -21.01 8.70
C TYR A 450 -11.39 -21.55 10.14
N SER A 451 -12.33 -22.39 10.59
CA SER A 451 -12.29 -22.96 11.93
C SER A 451 -11.19 -24.03 12.04
N ALA A 452 -11.11 -24.91 11.03
CA ALA A 452 -10.03 -25.90 10.93
C ALA A 452 -8.66 -25.23 10.78
N LEU A 453 -8.56 -24.17 9.96
CA LEU A 453 -7.36 -23.36 9.81
C LEU A 453 -6.89 -22.78 11.15
N ALA A 454 -7.81 -22.17 11.91
CA ALA A 454 -7.51 -21.61 13.22
C ALA A 454 -7.04 -22.68 14.21
N GLU A 455 -7.63 -23.87 14.22
CA GLU A 455 -7.19 -24.96 15.08
C GLU A 455 -5.75 -25.41 14.78
N VAL A 456 -5.41 -25.58 13.49
CA VAL A 456 -4.05 -25.93 13.06
C VAL A 456 -3.05 -24.87 13.53
N GLN A 457 -3.38 -23.59 13.34
CA GLN A 457 -2.48 -22.51 13.67
C GLN A 457 -2.29 -22.35 15.19
N ARG A 458 -3.36 -22.46 15.99
CA ARG A 458 -3.27 -22.51 17.47
C ARG A 458 -2.40 -23.65 17.97
N ARG A 459 -2.45 -24.81 17.32
CA ARG A 459 -1.56 -25.94 17.67
C ARG A 459 -0.10 -25.61 17.39
N ARG A 460 0.21 -24.96 16.26
CA ARG A 460 1.57 -24.53 15.89
C ARG A 460 2.15 -23.54 16.90
N VAL A 461 1.38 -22.54 17.30
CA VAL A 461 1.80 -21.57 18.34
C VAL A 461 2.16 -22.28 19.64
N LYS A 462 1.29 -23.18 20.12
CA LYS A 462 1.55 -23.95 21.34
C LYS A 462 2.80 -24.83 21.24
N GLU A 463 3.05 -25.42 20.08
CA GLU A 463 4.23 -26.24 19.80
C GLU A 463 5.51 -25.40 19.76
N ALA A 464 5.49 -24.23 19.10
CA ALA A 464 6.61 -23.30 19.06
C ALA A 464 7.01 -22.82 20.47
N ARG A 465 6.02 -22.40 21.28
CA ARG A 465 6.23 -21.99 22.68
C ARG A 465 6.79 -23.11 23.55
N ARG A 466 6.48 -24.38 23.25
CA ARG A 466 7.02 -25.56 23.97
C ARG A 466 8.46 -25.90 23.58
N ARG A 467 8.85 -25.68 22.33
CA ARG A 467 10.15 -26.10 21.80
C ARG A 467 11.26 -25.06 21.94
N ARG A 468 10.91 -23.78 22.04
CA ARG A 468 11.89 -22.68 22.11
C ARG A 468 12.76 -22.77 23.36
N ASP A 469 13.95 -22.16 23.28
CA ASP A 469 14.75 -21.87 24.46
C ASP A 469 14.05 -20.80 25.29
N ARG A 470 13.54 -21.22 26.45
CA ARG A 470 12.79 -20.35 27.36
C ARG A 470 13.62 -19.17 27.86
N ARG A 471 14.89 -19.39 28.21
CA ARG A 471 15.74 -18.35 28.78
C ARG A 471 16.08 -17.31 27.71
N ALA A 472 16.48 -17.76 26.53
CA ALA A 472 16.76 -16.86 25.41
C ALA A 472 15.53 -16.03 25.04
N TRP A 473 14.35 -16.65 25.04
CA TRP A 473 13.08 -15.97 24.80
C TRP A 473 12.77 -14.90 25.87
N GLU A 474 12.82 -15.24 27.16
CA GLU A 474 12.57 -14.29 28.26
C GLU A 474 13.53 -13.10 28.21
N GLU A 475 14.83 -13.36 28.05
CA GLU A 475 15.86 -12.32 27.94
C GLU A 475 15.64 -11.42 26.71
N SER A 476 15.25 -11.99 25.57
CA SER A 476 15.01 -11.22 24.33
C SER A 476 13.80 -10.29 24.45
N LEU A 477 12.71 -10.72 25.10
CA LEU A 477 11.54 -9.86 25.30
C LEU A 477 11.84 -8.73 26.28
N GLU A 478 12.65 -8.96 27.32
CA GLU A 478 13.07 -7.86 28.20
C GLU A 478 13.93 -6.83 27.45
N ARG A 479 14.79 -7.26 26.52
CA ARG A 479 15.51 -6.32 25.65
C ARG A 479 14.57 -5.49 24.78
N VAL A 480 13.50 -6.09 24.24
CA VAL A 480 12.47 -5.34 23.49
C VAL A 480 11.82 -4.29 24.39
N ARG A 481 11.44 -4.65 25.63
CA ARG A 481 10.88 -3.69 26.59
C ARG A 481 11.86 -2.58 26.97
N ALA A 482 13.13 -2.93 27.22
CA ALA A 482 14.18 -1.96 27.55
C ALA A 482 14.41 -0.96 26.41
N ALA A 483 14.54 -1.47 25.18
CA ALA A 483 14.68 -0.63 23.99
C ALA A 483 13.45 0.28 23.79
N ALA A 484 12.24 -0.23 24.04
CA ALA A 484 11.01 0.57 23.94
C ALA A 484 10.91 1.69 24.99
N ARG A 485 11.48 1.50 26.19
CA ARG A 485 11.52 2.52 27.27
C ARG A 485 12.58 3.59 27.03
N SER A 486 13.69 3.23 26.39
CA SER A 486 14.79 4.15 26.08
C SER A 486 14.50 4.93 24.79
N GLU A 487 14.84 6.22 24.71
CA GLU A 487 14.66 7.00 23.47
C GLU A 487 15.79 6.78 22.44
N GLY A 488 16.96 6.28 22.87
CA GLY A 488 18.15 6.16 22.01
C GLY A 488 18.54 4.74 21.62
N GLU A 489 17.86 3.72 22.14
CA GLU A 489 18.15 2.33 21.80
C GLU A 489 17.36 1.86 20.57
N PRO A 490 18.03 1.25 19.56
CA PRO A 490 17.38 0.80 18.35
C PRO A 490 16.54 -0.47 18.62
N LEU A 491 15.27 -0.45 18.21
CA LEU A 491 14.34 -1.56 18.40
C LEU A 491 14.59 -2.74 17.48
N MET A 492 15.00 -2.49 16.22
CA MET A 492 15.14 -3.55 15.22
C MET A 492 16.10 -4.68 15.63
N PRO A 493 17.30 -4.40 16.19
CA PRO A 493 18.16 -5.44 16.75
C PRO A 493 17.50 -6.29 17.85
N ALA A 494 16.79 -5.66 18.80
CA ALA A 494 16.09 -6.37 19.87
C ALA A 494 14.95 -7.25 19.33
N ILE A 495 14.18 -6.74 18.36
CA ILE A 495 13.12 -7.49 17.68
C ILE A 495 13.71 -8.69 16.94
N LEU A 496 14.84 -8.52 16.23
CA LEU A 496 15.54 -9.62 15.56
C LEU A 496 15.99 -10.73 16.53
N GLU A 497 16.51 -10.36 17.69
CA GLU A 497 16.87 -11.32 18.74
C GLU A 497 15.66 -12.09 19.25
N ALA A 498 14.54 -11.39 19.50
CA ALA A 498 13.30 -12.03 19.92
C ALA A 498 12.75 -13.00 18.86
N VAL A 499 12.77 -12.60 17.59
CA VAL A 499 12.38 -13.48 16.47
C VAL A 499 13.28 -14.72 16.39
N ARG A 500 14.60 -14.59 16.54
CA ARG A 500 15.52 -15.73 16.56
C ARG A 500 15.24 -16.67 17.73
N ALA A 501 14.87 -16.13 18.89
CA ALA A 501 14.44 -16.87 20.06
C ALA A 501 13.01 -17.46 19.93
N ARG A 502 12.37 -17.37 18.75
CA ARG A 502 11.01 -17.84 18.48
C ARG A 502 9.97 -17.18 19.40
N ALA A 503 10.17 -15.91 19.74
CA ALA A 503 9.09 -15.07 20.22
C ALA A 503 8.04 -14.90 19.11
N THR A 504 6.78 -14.86 19.50
CA THR A 504 5.67 -14.73 18.55
C THR A 504 5.41 -13.27 18.18
N VAL A 505 4.62 -13.03 17.13
CA VAL A 505 4.11 -11.70 16.77
C VAL A 505 3.37 -11.08 17.95
N GLY A 506 2.50 -11.86 18.60
CA GLY A 506 1.76 -11.46 19.78
C GLY A 506 2.65 -11.05 20.94
N GLU A 507 3.62 -11.88 21.31
CA GLU A 507 4.52 -11.63 22.45
C GLU A 507 5.40 -10.40 22.26
N ILE A 508 5.94 -10.19 21.04
CA ILE A 508 6.73 -8.98 20.75
C ILE A 508 5.82 -7.75 20.76
N SER A 509 4.62 -7.85 20.19
CA SER A 509 3.64 -6.75 20.20
C SER A 509 3.18 -6.42 21.62
N ASP A 510 2.95 -7.43 22.47
CA ASP A 510 2.58 -7.25 23.88
C ASP A 510 3.69 -6.60 24.70
N ALA A 511 4.95 -7.01 24.50
CA ALA A 511 6.09 -6.35 25.12
C ALA A 511 6.15 -4.85 24.80
N LEU A 512 5.79 -4.46 23.58
CA LEU A 512 5.67 -3.05 23.18
C LEU A 512 4.41 -2.39 23.74
N ARG A 513 3.26 -3.08 23.77
CA ARG A 513 2.00 -2.59 24.37
C ARG A 513 2.14 -2.30 25.86
N GLU A 514 2.91 -3.10 26.58
CA GLU A 514 3.18 -2.89 28.01
C GLU A 514 3.90 -1.55 28.28
N VAL A 515 4.71 -1.06 27.33
CA VAL A 515 5.48 0.19 27.47
C VAL A 515 4.74 1.38 26.86
N TRP A 516 4.15 1.22 25.67
CA TRP A 516 3.57 2.32 24.90
C TRP A 516 2.04 2.42 25.01
N GLY A 517 1.39 1.41 25.57
CA GLY A 517 -0.07 1.29 25.57
C GLY A 517 -0.64 0.96 24.18
N THR A 518 -1.94 1.20 24.03
CA THR A 518 -2.67 0.99 22.77
C THR A 518 -3.39 2.26 22.37
N PHE A 519 -3.49 2.50 21.06
CA PHE A 519 -4.28 3.61 20.54
C PHE A 519 -5.78 3.26 20.59
N ARG A 520 -6.60 4.26 20.94
CA ARG A 520 -8.05 4.20 20.82
C ARG A 520 -8.51 5.44 20.07
N ALA A 521 -9.13 5.26 18.92
CA ALA A 521 -9.74 6.36 18.20
C ALA A 521 -10.83 7.01 19.09
N SER A 522 -10.92 8.34 19.05
CA SER A 522 -12.01 9.05 19.73
C SER A 522 -13.35 8.72 19.06
N ALA A 523 -14.44 8.70 19.82
CA ALA A 523 -15.78 8.34 19.30
C ALA A 523 -16.24 9.22 18.12
N ALA A 524 -15.74 10.47 18.02
CA ALA A 524 -16.02 11.37 16.91
C ALA A 524 -15.33 10.96 15.59
N ALA A 525 -14.20 10.25 15.65
CA ALA A 525 -13.54 9.67 14.48
C ALA A 525 -14.20 8.35 14.04
N ALA A 526 -14.83 7.62 14.96
CA ALA A 526 -15.52 6.36 14.68
C ALA A 526 -16.87 6.54 13.96
N THR A 527 -17.58 7.65 14.19
CA THR A 527 -18.86 7.94 13.49
C THR A 527 -18.68 8.29 12.01
N GLY A 528 -17.46 8.60 11.57
CA GLY A 528 -17.13 8.78 10.15
C GLY A 528 -16.89 7.45 9.40
N SER A 529 -16.57 6.36 10.11
CA SER A 529 -16.35 5.03 9.51
C SER A 529 -17.50 4.04 9.78
N ALA A 530 -18.33 4.29 10.79
CA ALA A 530 -19.53 3.53 11.07
C ALA A 530 -20.71 4.51 11.21
N GLY A 531 -21.44 4.73 10.11
CA GLY A 531 -22.77 5.32 10.17
C GLY A 531 -23.63 4.49 11.13
N SER A 532 -24.06 5.11 12.24
CA SER A 532 -24.97 4.48 13.18
C SER A 532 -26.33 4.29 12.50
N PHE A 533 -26.55 3.11 11.93
CA PHE A 533 -27.89 2.66 11.60
C PHE A 533 -28.60 2.31 12.91
N ARG A 534 -29.38 3.27 13.43
CA ARG A 534 -30.54 2.94 14.26
C ARG A 534 -31.77 3.03 13.36
N ALA A 535 -32.55 1.95 13.43
CA ALA A 535 -33.74 1.63 12.65
C ALA A 535 -34.77 2.76 12.58
#